data_AF-A0A077WFA2-F1
#
_entry.id   AF-A0A077WFA2-F1
#
_cell.length_a   1.000
_cell.length_b   1.000
_cell.length_c   1.000
_cell.angle_alpha   90.00
_cell.angle_beta   90.00
_cell.angle_gamma   90.00
#
_symmetry.space_group_name_H-M   'P 1'
#
loop_
_entity.id
_entity.type
_entity.pdbx_description
1 polymer ?
#
loop_
_entity_poly.entity_id
_entity_poly.type
_entity_poly.pdbx_seq_one_letter_code
_entity_poly.pdbx_strand_id
1 'polypeptide(L)'
;MLYRGHPLRTRSRSQKNASTKLNLIVMGQTSSGKTAFVRTMCEYLRSTVIQGTFKESIPMVLKNPLEPTTATYSVSMDIEPEDDDERRISLTITDTPGISSNLSLLENQLRYLCMYIDHQYERTFLEESKVRRTPHATDTHIHACLFFVDGDKLRQSGRLSDVDRYMIRMLASRVNVIPVVGKGDTMTPPERQRLKTCCRNDIFDVFELPVYGYEEMATSDDEQEEQSNHESLSSPTSEKRGSGSFMLDGILDMLEACVEHDDDDEEACCMKEYLQLIPFTVIGFEQDPESGRPLSQQKNKQKRTKKKKTRVGKPFLGRYYPWGVVDCCNPEYSDFVQLVTMLLSSHHRDMLRSETFERFYERYRTGRLMKTRVDKTMALESTMKHQVH
;
A
#
# COMPACT_ATOMS: atom_id res chain seq x y z
N MET A 1 -3.70 -38.00 10.44
CA MET A 1 -2.56 -38.58 9.68
C MET A 1 -1.56 -37.46 9.43
N LEU A 2 -0.47 -37.47 10.20
CA LEU A 2 0.82 -36.76 10.04
C LEU A 2 0.90 -35.56 9.07
N TYR A 3 0.82 -34.32 9.60
CA TYR A 3 1.43 -33.15 8.97
C TYR A 3 2.96 -33.32 9.01
N ARG A 4 3.57 -33.54 7.84
CA ARG A 4 5.03 -33.44 7.68
C ARG A 4 5.38 -31.96 7.56
N GLY A 5 5.99 -31.40 8.60
CA GLY A 5 6.68 -30.12 8.52
C GLY A 5 7.75 -30.20 7.43
N HIS A 6 7.61 -29.38 6.40
CA HIS A 6 8.68 -29.18 5.42
C HIS A 6 9.80 -28.37 6.09
N PRO A 7 11.05 -28.88 6.16
CA PRO A 7 12.14 -28.11 6.72
C PRO A 7 12.44 -26.89 5.83
N LEU A 8 12.62 -25.74 6.47
CA LEU A 8 13.08 -24.49 5.87
C LEU A 8 14.32 -24.76 5.01
N ARG A 9 14.14 -24.61 3.70
CA ARG A 9 15.16 -24.90 2.70
C ARG A 9 16.29 -23.89 2.83
N THR A 10 17.45 -24.31 3.31
CA THR A 10 18.68 -23.50 3.34
C THR A 10 18.92 -22.87 1.97
N ARG A 11 18.79 -21.54 1.87
CA ARG A 11 18.85 -20.80 0.61
C ARG A 11 20.22 -20.94 -0.04
N SER A 12 20.26 -21.38 -1.30
CA SER A 12 21.51 -21.48 -2.04
C SER A 12 22.09 -20.07 -2.32
N ARG A 13 23.43 -19.99 -2.40
CA ARG A 13 24.21 -18.77 -2.71
C ARG A 13 23.74 -18.04 -3.99
N SER A 14 23.06 -18.74 -4.91
CA SER A 14 22.50 -18.17 -6.15
C SER A 14 21.26 -17.30 -5.93
N GLN A 15 20.52 -17.47 -4.83
CA GLN A 15 19.35 -16.62 -4.51
C GLN A 15 19.72 -15.31 -3.81
N LYS A 16 20.94 -15.17 -3.28
CA LYS A 16 21.40 -13.93 -2.61
C LYS A 16 21.50 -12.74 -3.56
N ASN A 17 21.63 -12.98 -4.86
CA ASN A 17 21.70 -11.93 -5.89
C ASN A 17 20.34 -11.62 -6.55
N ALA A 18 19.27 -12.33 -6.21
CA ALA A 18 17.96 -12.10 -6.79
C ALA A 18 17.29 -10.92 -6.06
N SER A 19 17.09 -9.80 -6.77
CA SER A 19 16.34 -8.68 -6.23
C SER A 19 14.84 -8.97 -6.23
N THR A 20 14.18 -8.62 -5.13
CA THR A 20 12.74 -8.64 -4.99
C THR A 20 12.18 -7.31 -5.47
N LYS A 21 11.11 -7.32 -6.26
CA LYS A 21 10.53 -6.10 -6.81
C LYS A 21 9.43 -5.56 -5.92
N LEU A 22 9.39 -4.24 -5.78
CA LEU A 22 8.32 -3.54 -5.08
C LEU A 22 7.87 -2.35 -5.92
N ASN A 23 6.69 -2.40 -6.54
CA ASN A 23 6.12 -1.29 -7.28
C ASN A 23 4.98 -0.68 -6.47
N LEU A 24 5.15 0.58 -6.07
CA LEU A 24 4.18 1.36 -5.31
C LEU A 24 3.59 2.43 -6.20
N ILE A 25 2.29 2.70 -6.06
CA ILE A 25 1.64 3.87 -6.64
C ILE A 25 1.11 4.77 -5.53
N VAL A 26 1.28 6.08 -5.66
CA VAL A 26 0.80 7.06 -4.69
C VAL A 26 -0.39 7.78 -5.30
N MET A 27 -1.56 7.67 -4.66
CA MET A 27 -2.82 8.26 -5.13
C MET A 27 -3.48 9.09 -4.04
N GLY A 28 -4.42 9.97 -4.40
CA GLY A 28 -5.17 10.79 -3.46
C GLY A 28 -5.42 12.20 -3.99
N GLN A 29 -6.22 12.96 -3.26
CA GLN A 29 -6.64 14.30 -3.68
C GLN A 29 -5.47 15.28 -3.84
N THR A 30 -5.67 16.33 -4.62
CA THR A 30 -4.69 17.43 -4.72
C THR A 30 -4.37 18.00 -3.34
N SER A 31 -3.08 18.31 -3.11
CA SER A 31 -2.59 18.88 -1.85
C SER A 31 -2.64 17.95 -0.62
N SER A 32 -2.82 16.63 -0.79
CA SER A 32 -2.76 15.68 0.34
C SER A 32 -1.35 15.31 0.80
N GLY A 33 -0.28 15.79 0.13
CA GLY A 33 1.11 15.53 0.52
C GLY A 33 1.82 14.38 -0.20
N LYS A 34 1.24 13.82 -1.27
CA LYS A 34 1.80 12.72 -2.08
C LYS A 34 3.25 12.93 -2.51
N THR A 35 3.52 13.99 -3.26
CA THR A 35 4.84 14.31 -3.82
C THR A 35 5.86 14.63 -2.72
N ALA A 36 5.41 15.26 -1.62
CA ALA A 36 6.24 15.48 -0.44
C ALA A 36 6.65 14.15 0.21
N PHE A 37 5.72 13.18 0.30
CA PHE A 37 6.04 11.84 0.77
C PHE A 37 7.03 11.11 -0.13
N VAL A 38 6.83 11.12 -1.45
CA VAL A 38 7.76 10.48 -2.41
C VAL A 38 9.16 11.07 -2.27
N ARG A 39 9.26 12.39 -2.16
CA ARG A 39 10.52 13.09 -1.87
C ARG A 39 11.14 12.63 -0.55
N THR A 40 10.34 12.56 0.51
CA THR A 40 10.76 12.13 1.86
C THR A 40 11.30 10.71 1.85
N MET A 41 10.60 9.79 1.18
CA MET A 41 11.04 8.41 1.02
C MET A 41 12.35 8.30 0.24
N CYS A 42 12.50 9.05 -0.87
CA CYS A 42 13.73 9.05 -1.64
C CYS A 42 14.94 9.58 -0.84
N GLU A 43 14.76 10.64 -0.06
CA GLU A 43 15.86 11.20 0.73
C GLU A 43 16.19 10.34 1.95
N TYR A 44 15.17 9.75 2.60
CA TYR A 44 15.36 8.82 3.71
C TYR A 44 16.16 7.58 3.29
N LEU A 45 15.84 7.02 2.11
CA LEU A 45 16.49 5.82 1.57
C LEU A 45 17.82 6.10 0.86
N ARG A 46 18.23 7.36 0.72
CA ARG A 46 19.43 7.75 -0.03
C ARG A 46 20.70 7.02 0.42
N SER A 47 20.81 6.70 1.71
CA SER A 47 21.97 6.00 2.28
C SER A 47 21.99 4.49 2.03
N THR A 48 20.82 3.89 1.80
CA THR A 48 20.62 2.45 1.55
C THR A 48 20.51 2.12 0.06
N VAL A 49 20.38 3.13 -0.80
CA VAL A 49 20.28 2.97 -2.25
C VAL A 49 21.65 2.67 -2.85
N ILE A 50 21.70 1.64 -3.69
CA ILE A 50 22.89 1.25 -4.45
C ILE A 50 23.23 2.37 -5.44
N GLN A 51 24.47 2.86 -5.38
CA GLN A 51 24.94 3.98 -6.18
C GLN A 51 24.75 3.72 -7.69
N GLY A 52 24.13 4.68 -8.39
CA GLY A 52 23.87 4.58 -9.84
C GLY A 52 22.59 3.86 -10.25
N THR A 53 21.83 3.30 -9.31
CA THR A 53 20.55 2.62 -9.60
C THR A 53 19.34 3.56 -9.58
N PHE A 54 19.47 4.72 -8.92
CA PHE A 54 18.44 5.75 -8.86
C PHE A 54 18.14 6.33 -10.25
N LYS A 55 16.89 6.18 -10.69
CA LYS A 55 16.37 6.64 -11.98
C LYS A 55 15.06 7.38 -11.77
N GLU A 56 14.94 8.54 -12.39
CA GLU A 56 13.68 9.29 -12.46
C GLU A 56 13.17 9.23 -13.90
N SER A 57 11.87 8.96 -14.09
CA SER A 57 11.25 8.97 -15.42
C SER A 57 11.21 10.38 -16.02
N ILE A 58 11.14 11.40 -15.16
CA ILE A 58 11.24 12.81 -15.50
C ILE A 58 12.36 13.39 -14.60
N PRO A 59 13.45 13.91 -15.18
CA PRO A 59 14.59 14.38 -14.38
C PRO A 59 14.20 15.57 -13.48
N MET A 60 14.78 15.62 -12.27
CA MET A 60 14.78 16.81 -11.39
C MET A 60 13.41 17.22 -10.80
N VAL A 61 12.35 16.41 -10.95
CA VAL A 61 11.02 16.71 -10.39
C VAL A 61 11.06 16.88 -8.87
N LEU A 62 11.90 16.09 -8.19
CA LEU A 62 12.00 16.12 -6.72
C LEU A 62 13.01 17.14 -6.18
N LYS A 63 13.77 17.84 -7.03
CA LYS A 63 14.84 18.75 -6.59
C LYS A 63 14.45 20.22 -6.54
N ASN A 64 13.39 20.60 -7.23
CA ASN A 64 12.86 21.96 -7.19
C ASN A 64 11.87 22.13 -6.02
N PRO A 65 11.44 23.36 -5.69
CA PRO A 65 10.25 23.56 -4.87
C PRO A 65 9.10 22.67 -5.34
N LEU A 66 8.32 22.13 -4.39
CA LEU A 66 7.23 21.22 -4.73
C LEU A 66 6.16 21.97 -5.52
N GLU A 67 6.03 21.63 -6.80
CA GLU A 67 4.95 22.09 -7.65
C GLU A 67 3.83 21.03 -7.73
N PRO A 68 2.59 21.43 -8.05
CA PRO A 68 1.52 20.48 -8.29
C PRO A 68 1.87 19.50 -9.42
N THR A 69 1.83 18.20 -9.11
CA THR A 69 2.06 17.14 -10.11
C THR A 69 1.01 17.19 -11.22
N THR A 70 1.44 17.50 -12.45
CA THR A 70 0.58 17.59 -13.64
C THR A 70 0.51 16.29 -14.44
N ALA A 71 1.57 15.47 -14.36
CA ALA A 71 1.67 14.19 -15.04
C ALA A 71 2.27 13.13 -14.13
N THR A 72 1.90 11.87 -14.36
CA THR A 72 2.46 10.72 -13.64
C THR A 72 3.95 10.61 -13.89
N TYR A 73 4.74 10.50 -12.82
CA TYR A 73 6.17 10.23 -12.90
C TYR A 73 6.54 9.08 -11.97
N SER A 74 7.65 8.41 -12.26
CA SER A 74 8.12 7.26 -11.48
C SER A 74 9.58 7.43 -11.11
N VAL A 75 9.91 7.00 -9.90
CA VAL A 75 11.27 6.93 -9.39
C VAL A 75 11.58 5.48 -9.09
N SER A 76 12.67 4.96 -9.65
CA SER A 76 13.12 3.59 -9.43
C SER A 76 14.51 3.59 -8.80
N MET A 77 14.74 2.69 -7.85
CA MET A 77 16.01 2.54 -7.15
C MET A 77 16.17 1.13 -6.62
N ASP A 78 17.40 0.64 -6.57
CA ASP A 78 17.72 -0.62 -5.93
C ASP A 78 18.30 -0.35 -4.54
N ILE A 79 17.74 -1.02 -3.53
CA ILE A 79 18.08 -0.87 -2.12
C ILE A 79 18.83 -2.12 -1.68
N GLU A 80 19.95 -1.90 -1.00
CA GLU A 80 20.66 -2.94 -0.27
C GLU A 80 20.18 -2.91 1.19
N PRO A 81 19.51 -3.97 1.67
CA PRO A 81 19.03 -4.02 3.05
C PRO A 81 20.19 -4.00 4.04
N GLU A 82 19.94 -3.54 5.27
CA GLU A 82 20.97 -3.50 6.32
C GLU A 82 21.36 -4.91 6.79
N ASP A 83 20.43 -5.86 6.70
CA ASP A 83 20.61 -7.25 7.10
C ASP A 83 21.06 -8.13 5.91
N ASP A 84 22.21 -8.80 6.05
CA ASP A 84 22.84 -9.64 5.01
C ASP A 84 22.01 -10.86 4.57
N ASP A 85 20.96 -11.20 5.32
CA ASP A 85 20.05 -12.30 5.03
C ASP A 85 18.82 -11.85 4.20
N GLU A 86 18.60 -10.54 4.09
CA GLU A 86 17.54 -9.98 3.27
C GLU A 86 17.94 -9.86 1.80
N ARG A 87 16.96 -10.00 0.91
CA ARG A 87 17.17 -9.84 -0.53
C ARG A 87 17.19 -8.36 -0.90
N ARG A 88 18.03 -8.00 -1.87
CA ARG A 88 17.99 -6.68 -2.52
C ARG A 88 16.59 -6.33 -2.99
N ILE A 89 16.24 -5.04 -2.95
CA ILE A 89 14.89 -4.57 -3.28
C ILE A 89 14.98 -3.64 -4.48
N SER A 90 14.30 -3.96 -5.57
CA SER A 90 14.11 -3.03 -6.69
C SER A 90 12.79 -2.31 -6.50
N LEU A 91 12.86 -1.10 -5.94
CA LEU A 91 11.72 -0.28 -5.57
C LEU A 91 11.39 0.69 -6.71
N THR A 92 10.14 0.72 -7.15
CA THR A 92 9.60 1.74 -8.03
C THR A 92 8.43 2.44 -7.35
N ILE A 93 8.48 3.76 -7.26
CA ILE A 93 7.41 4.60 -6.71
C ILE A 93 6.84 5.45 -7.84
N THR A 94 5.57 5.29 -8.15
CA THR A 94 4.85 6.07 -9.15
C THR A 94 4.00 7.13 -8.46
N ASP A 95 4.35 8.40 -8.60
CA ASP A 95 3.54 9.53 -8.13
C ASP A 95 2.54 9.94 -9.21
N THR A 96 1.33 10.27 -8.79
CA THR A 96 0.21 10.56 -9.69
C THR A 96 -0.30 11.99 -9.51
N PRO A 97 -0.87 12.61 -10.56
CA PRO A 97 -1.54 13.90 -10.44
C PRO A 97 -2.62 13.88 -9.37
N GLY A 98 -2.78 15.01 -8.67
CA GLY A 98 -3.81 15.16 -7.66
C GLY A 98 -5.21 14.98 -8.23
N ILE A 99 -6.01 14.16 -7.56
CA ILE A 99 -7.41 13.96 -7.94
C ILE A 99 -8.21 15.19 -7.48
N SER A 100 -8.99 15.75 -8.40
CA SER A 100 -9.82 16.92 -8.12
C SER A 100 -11.12 16.52 -7.41
N SER A 101 -11.75 17.46 -6.70
CA SER A 101 -13.05 17.25 -6.07
C SER A 101 -14.24 17.35 -7.04
N ASN A 102 -14.02 17.75 -8.29
CA ASN A 102 -15.08 17.85 -9.29
C ASN A 102 -15.48 16.46 -9.78
N LEU A 103 -16.74 16.06 -9.56
CA LEU A 103 -17.22 14.69 -9.81
C LEU A 103 -16.92 14.18 -11.23
N SER A 104 -17.21 14.96 -12.27
CA SER A 104 -16.98 14.53 -13.67
C SER A 104 -15.49 14.37 -14.01
N LEU A 105 -14.62 15.17 -13.40
CA LEU A 105 -13.18 15.06 -13.60
C LEU A 105 -12.60 13.91 -12.77
N LEU A 106 -13.08 13.76 -11.53
CA LEU A 106 -12.76 12.67 -10.62
C LEU A 106 -12.97 11.30 -11.28
N GLU A 107 -14.15 11.04 -11.86
CA GLU A 107 -14.44 9.75 -12.50
C GLU A 107 -13.48 9.45 -13.66
N ASN A 108 -13.17 10.45 -14.48
CA ASN A 108 -12.24 10.30 -15.59
C ASN A 108 -10.80 10.07 -15.10
N GLN A 109 -10.35 10.81 -14.08
CA GLN A 109 -9.05 10.62 -13.45
C GLN A 109 -8.93 9.23 -12.82
N LEU A 110 -9.95 8.79 -12.07
CA LEU A 110 -9.97 7.49 -11.42
C LEU A 110 -10.00 6.34 -12.42
N ARG A 111 -10.80 6.47 -13.51
CA ARG A 111 -10.82 5.50 -14.60
C ARG A 111 -9.45 5.37 -15.27
N TYR A 112 -8.78 6.49 -15.55
CA TYR A 112 -7.43 6.47 -16.10
C TYR A 112 -6.44 5.73 -15.19
N LEU A 113 -6.49 5.98 -13.88
CA LEU A 113 -5.65 5.31 -12.90
C LEU A 113 -5.95 3.81 -12.79
N CYS A 114 -7.22 3.40 -12.79
CA CYS A 114 -7.60 1.99 -12.84
C CYS A 114 -7.10 1.32 -14.12
N MET A 115 -7.26 1.97 -15.27
CA MET A 115 -6.75 1.47 -16.56
C MET A 115 -5.21 1.35 -16.55
N TYR A 116 -4.51 2.25 -15.87
CA TYR A 116 -3.05 2.17 -15.72
C TYR A 116 -2.64 0.91 -14.93
N ILE A 117 -3.35 0.58 -13.85
CA ILE A 117 -3.13 -0.66 -13.07
C ILE A 117 -3.45 -1.88 -13.92
N ASP A 118 -4.64 -1.91 -14.56
CA ASP A 118 -5.08 -3.00 -15.43
C ASP A 118 -4.08 -3.23 -16.59
N HIS A 119 -3.49 -2.16 -17.13
CA HIS A 119 -2.47 -2.26 -18.16
C HIS A 119 -1.17 -2.90 -17.64
N GLN A 120 -0.83 -2.77 -16.35
CA GLN A 120 0.31 -3.52 -15.81
C GLN A 120 0.05 -5.02 -15.79
N TYR A 121 -1.17 -5.45 -15.47
CA TYR A 121 -1.59 -6.85 -15.56
C TYR A 121 -1.63 -7.34 -17.01
N GLU A 122 -2.11 -6.50 -17.94
CA GLU A 122 -2.14 -6.83 -19.37
C GLU A 122 -0.75 -7.13 -19.91
N ARG A 123 0.29 -6.38 -19.50
CA ARG A 123 1.67 -6.63 -19.95
C ARG A 123 2.16 -8.02 -19.57
N THR A 124 1.90 -8.45 -18.34
CA THR A 124 2.24 -9.79 -17.87
C THR A 124 1.41 -10.85 -18.60
N PHE A 125 0.11 -10.61 -18.76
CA PHE A 125 -0.79 -11.52 -19.48
C PHE A 125 -0.36 -11.75 -20.94
N LEU A 126 0.02 -10.67 -21.64
CA LEU A 126 0.52 -10.74 -23.01
C LEU A 126 1.85 -11.51 -23.09
N GLU A 127 2.73 -11.34 -22.10
CA GLU A 127 3.98 -12.09 -22.01
C GLU A 127 3.75 -13.59 -21.75
N GLU A 128 2.84 -13.94 -20.85
CA GLU A 128 2.45 -15.33 -20.59
C GLU A 128 1.80 -16.01 -21.80
N SER A 129 1.10 -15.23 -22.62
CA SER A 129 0.43 -15.68 -23.84
C SER A 129 1.39 -15.95 -25.00
N LYS A 130 2.65 -15.49 -24.93
CA LYS A 130 3.64 -15.76 -25.98
C LYS A 130 4.05 -17.23 -26.00
N VAL A 131 4.19 -17.79 -27.21
CA VAL A 131 4.71 -19.16 -27.43
C VAL A 131 6.16 -19.27 -26.96
N ARG A 132 6.97 -18.24 -27.22
CA ARG A 132 8.34 -18.12 -26.70
C ARG A 132 8.36 -17.02 -25.64
N ARG A 133 8.30 -17.44 -24.39
CA ARG A 133 8.32 -16.56 -23.21
C ARG A 133 9.74 -16.10 -22.90
N THR A 134 9.89 -14.87 -22.43
CA THR A 134 11.16 -14.42 -21.87
C THR A 134 11.37 -15.04 -20.48
N PRO A 135 12.48 -15.75 -20.23
CA PRO A 135 12.70 -16.47 -18.97
C PRO A 135 12.86 -15.56 -17.74
N HIS A 136 13.06 -14.26 -17.96
CA HIS A 136 13.24 -13.23 -16.92
C HIS A 136 12.34 -12.02 -17.17
N ALA A 137 11.07 -12.28 -17.53
CA ALA A 137 10.08 -11.21 -17.66
C ALA A 137 10.06 -10.35 -16.39
N THR A 138 10.14 -9.04 -16.57
CA THR A 138 10.16 -8.10 -15.47
C THR A 138 8.76 -7.96 -14.89
N ASP A 139 8.59 -8.22 -13.59
CA ASP A 139 7.35 -7.93 -12.89
C ASP A 139 7.05 -6.42 -12.95
N THR A 140 5.88 -6.07 -13.50
CA THR A 140 5.35 -4.71 -13.63
C THR A 140 4.14 -4.45 -12.76
N HIS A 141 3.66 -5.45 -12.01
CA HIS A 141 2.44 -5.32 -11.21
C HIS A 141 2.60 -4.25 -10.14
N ILE A 142 1.55 -3.47 -9.91
CA ILE A 142 1.51 -2.54 -8.78
C ILE A 142 1.17 -3.35 -7.53
N HIS A 143 2.10 -3.42 -6.58
CA HIS A 143 1.93 -4.24 -5.38
C HIS A 143 1.18 -3.52 -4.27
N ALA A 144 1.23 -2.19 -4.22
CA ALA A 144 0.42 -1.42 -3.28
C ALA A 144 0.14 0.00 -3.78
N CYS A 145 -1.03 0.51 -3.41
CA CYS A 145 -1.48 1.86 -3.60
C CYS A 145 -1.47 2.59 -2.24
N LEU A 146 -0.56 3.53 -2.07
CA LEU A 146 -0.56 4.43 -0.92
C LEU A 146 -1.61 5.52 -1.17
N PHE A 147 -2.76 5.38 -0.51
CA PHE A 147 -3.89 6.29 -0.70
C PHE A 147 -3.85 7.41 0.32
N PHE A 148 -3.48 8.61 -0.12
CA PHE A 148 -3.35 9.79 0.70
C PHE A 148 -4.69 10.49 0.96
N VAL A 149 -5.11 10.45 2.21
CA VAL A 149 -6.20 11.24 2.77
C VAL A 149 -5.63 12.55 3.31
N ASP A 150 -6.32 13.66 3.04
CA ASP A 150 -5.93 14.98 3.55
C ASP A 150 -6.28 15.08 5.05
N GLY A 151 -5.25 15.18 5.91
CA GLY A 151 -5.41 15.26 7.36
C GLY A 151 -6.27 16.44 7.82
N ASP A 152 -6.24 17.57 7.11
CA ASP A 152 -7.07 18.74 7.45
C ASP A 152 -8.55 18.47 7.24
N LYS A 153 -8.89 17.83 6.11
CA LYS A 153 -10.28 17.47 5.79
C LYS A 153 -10.80 16.45 6.78
N LEU A 154 -9.98 15.44 7.07
CA LEU A 154 -10.30 14.39 8.02
C LEU A 154 -10.51 14.95 9.43
N ARG A 155 -9.67 15.90 9.87
CA ARG A 155 -9.82 16.58 11.16
C ARG A 155 -11.13 17.36 11.26
N GLN A 156 -11.53 18.05 10.20
CA GLN A 156 -12.75 18.85 10.17
C GLN A 156 -14.02 17.99 10.15
N SER A 157 -14.03 16.91 9.38
CA SER A 157 -15.19 16.03 9.24
C SER A 157 -15.30 14.96 10.34
N GLY A 158 -14.17 14.59 10.96
CA GLY A 158 -14.05 13.46 11.88
C GLY A 158 -14.27 12.08 11.23
N ARG A 159 -14.37 12.01 9.90
CA ARG A 159 -14.67 10.80 9.12
C ARG A 159 -14.13 10.90 7.68
N LEU A 160 -13.94 9.78 7.01
CA LEU A 160 -13.56 9.78 5.59
C LEU A 160 -14.64 10.44 4.72
N SER A 161 -14.24 11.28 3.77
CA SER A 161 -15.15 11.93 2.83
C SER A 161 -15.78 10.90 1.88
N ASP A 162 -17.01 11.15 1.41
CA ASP A 162 -17.69 10.23 0.49
C ASP A 162 -16.91 10.03 -0.82
N VAL A 163 -16.20 11.06 -1.26
CA VAL A 163 -15.30 11.00 -2.42
C VAL A 163 -14.13 10.05 -2.16
N ASP A 164 -13.49 10.16 -0.99
CA ASP A 164 -12.40 9.24 -0.61
C ASP A 164 -12.91 7.80 -0.48
N ARG A 165 -14.08 7.61 0.16
CA ARG A 165 -14.74 6.29 0.28
C ARG A 165 -14.98 5.66 -1.10
N TYR A 166 -15.50 6.43 -2.05
CA TYR A 166 -15.73 5.96 -3.41
C TYR A 166 -14.43 5.57 -4.13
N MET A 167 -13.40 6.43 -4.07
CA MET A 167 -12.11 6.15 -4.71
C MET A 167 -11.45 4.89 -4.16
N ILE A 168 -11.45 4.77 -2.83
CA ILE A 168 -10.95 3.62 -2.10
C ILE A 168 -11.63 2.33 -2.58
N ARG A 169 -12.96 2.29 -2.63
CA ARG A 169 -13.72 1.09 -3.02
C ARG A 169 -13.40 0.65 -4.45
N MET A 170 -13.24 1.61 -5.35
CA MET A 170 -12.91 1.34 -6.75
C MET A 170 -11.47 0.81 -6.92
N LEU A 171 -10.54 1.25 -6.08
CA LEU A 171 -9.13 0.83 -6.12
C LEU A 171 -8.91 -0.51 -5.41
N ALA A 172 -9.59 -0.75 -4.29
CA ALA A 172 -9.44 -1.96 -3.48
C ALA A 172 -9.77 -3.25 -4.24
N SER A 173 -10.58 -3.18 -5.30
CA SER A 173 -10.88 -4.33 -6.15
C SER A 173 -9.75 -4.70 -7.12
N ARG A 174 -8.67 -3.90 -7.19
CA ARG A 174 -7.60 -4.02 -8.21
C ARG A 174 -6.20 -4.00 -7.63
N VAL A 175 -5.99 -3.41 -6.45
CA VAL A 175 -4.67 -3.24 -5.85
C VAL A 175 -4.78 -3.20 -4.34
N ASN A 176 -3.71 -3.59 -3.64
CA ASN A 176 -3.61 -3.47 -2.20
C ASN A 176 -3.62 -1.98 -1.80
N VAL A 177 -4.68 -1.49 -1.16
CA VAL A 177 -4.79 -0.06 -0.79
C VAL A 177 -4.37 0.13 0.66
N ILE A 178 -3.32 0.92 0.87
CA ILE A 178 -2.82 1.30 2.19
C ILE A 178 -3.21 2.76 2.44
N PRO A 179 -4.14 3.05 3.35
CA PRO A 179 -4.56 4.41 3.63
C PRO A 179 -3.50 5.14 4.46
N VAL A 180 -3.14 6.34 4.01
CA VAL A 180 -2.13 7.21 4.62
C VAL A 180 -2.74 8.58 4.84
N VAL A 181 -2.68 9.09 6.08
CA VAL A 181 -3.08 10.46 6.40
C VAL A 181 -1.88 11.36 6.18
N GLY A 182 -1.97 12.25 5.20
CA GLY A 182 -0.93 13.26 4.95
C GLY A 182 -1.07 14.46 5.87
N LYS A 183 0.01 15.25 5.97
CA LYS A 183 0.11 16.45 6.82
C LYS A 183 -0.16 16.16 8.31
N GLY A 184 0.44 15.10 8.84
CA GLY A 184 0.29 14.75 10.26
C GLY A 184 0.61 15.89 11.25
N ASP A 185 1.40 16.87 10.82
CA ASP A 185 1.73 18.08 11.55
C ASP A 185 0.54 19.02 11.82
N THR A 186 -0.59 18.85 11.12
CA THR A 186 -1.79 19.69 11.32
C THR A 186 -2.69 19.18 12.45
N MET A 187 -2.32 18.08 13.10
CA MET A 187 -3.09 17.44 14.15
C MET A 187 -2.27 17.27 15.42
N THR A 188 -2.91 17.48 16.57
CA THR A 188 -2.26 17.18 17.85
C THR A 188 -2.23 15.66 18.09
N PRO A 189 -1.28 15.13 18.90
CA PRO A 189 -1.23 13.71 19.25
C PRO A 189 -2.57 13.10 19.73
N PRO A 190 -3.36 13.74 20.62
CA PRO A 190 -4.66 13.21 21.03
C PRO A 190 -5.71 13.26 19.90
N GLU A 191 -5.70 14.28 19.05
CA GLU A 191 -6.59 14.32 17.86
C GLU A 191 -6.24 13.20 16.88
N ARG A 192 -4.95 12.95 16.65
CA ARG A 192 -4.48 11.84 15.81
C ARG A 192 -4.96 10.50 16.33
N GLN A 193 -4.85 10.24 17.63
CA GLN A 193 -5.32 8.98 18.20
C GLN A 193 -6.83 8.81 18.00
N ARG A 194 -7.63 9.87 18.23
CA ARG A 194 -9.08 9.85 17.99
C ARG A 194 -9.41 9.60 16.53
N LEU A 195 -8.76 10.31 15.59
CA LEU A 195 -9.01 10.13 14.16
C LEU A 195 -8.54 8.77 13.65
N LYS A 196 -7.46 8.21 14.20
CA LYS A 196 -7.06 6.83 13.90
C LYS A 196 -8.20 5.88 14.24
N THR A 197 -8.76 5.94 15.45
CA THR A 197 -9.90 5.09 15.85
C THR A 197 -11.12 5.30 14.96
N CYS A 198 -11.50 6.56 14.65
CA CYS A 198 -12.64 6.84 13.77
C CYS A 198 -12.42 6.34 12.34
N CYS A 199 -11.23 6.58 11.78
CA CYS A 199 -10.89 6.11 10.44
C CYS A 199 -10.79 4.61 10.38
N ARG A 200 -10.31 3.96 11.43
CA ARG A 200 -10.24 2.50 11.52
C ARG A 200 -11.64 1.93 11.26
N ASN A 201 -12.63 2.40 12.02
CA ASN A 201 -14.02 1.98 11.83
C ASN A 201 -14.53 2.26 10.41
N ASP A 202 -14.30 3.46 9.89
CA ASP A 202 -14.68 3.81 8.50
C ASP A 202 -13.96 2.94 7.46
N ILE A 203 -12.67 2.64 7.64
CA ILE A 203 -11.86 1.84 6.73
C ILE A 203 -12.37 0.39 6.74
N PHE A 204 -12.63 -0.19 7.91
CA PHE A 204 -13.13 -1.56 7.98
C PHE A 204 -14.59 -1.69 7.53
N ASP A 205 -15.44 -0.69 7.77
CA ASP A 205 -16.82 -0.63 7.26
C ASP A 205 -16.88 -0.39 5.73
N VAL A 206 -15.93 0.37 5.17
CA VAL A 206 -15.96 0.79 3.75
C VAL A 206 -15.24 -0.20 2.84
N PHE A 207 -14.09 -0.71 3.27
CA PHE A 207 -13.22 -1.45 2.37
C PHE A 207 -13.63 -2.92 2.22
N GLU A 208 -14.35 -3.52 3.18
CA GLU A 208 -14.41 -5.00 3.31
C GLU A 208 -13.03 -5.60 3.02
N LEU A 209 -11.96 -4.88 3.44
CA LEU A 209 -10.58 -5.22 3.13
C LEU A 209 -10.46 -6.64 3.64
N PRO A 210 -10.30 -7.66 2.78
CA PRO A 210 -9.83 -8.92 3.29
C PRO A 210 -8.50 -8.54 3.89
N VAL A 211 -8.43 -8.71 5.20
CA VAL A 211 -7.14 -8.69 5.86
C VAL A 211 -6.28 -9.63 5.04
N TYR A 212 -5.16 -9.11 4.51
CA TYR A 212 -4.33 -9.87 3.56
C TYR A 212 -4.09 -11.28 4.13
N GLY A 213 -4.42 -12.33 3.39
CA GLY A 213 -4.35 -13.72 3.88
C GLY A 213 -5.61 -14.29 4.57
N TYR A 214 -6.70 -13.54 4.69
CA TYR A 214 -8.00 -14.11 5.02
C TYR A 214 -8.65 -14.63 3.73
N GLU A 215 -8.50 -15.93 3.46
CA GLU A 215 -9.46 -16.62 2.60
C GLU A 215 -10.83 -16.37 3.25
N GLU A 216 -11.76 -15.78 2.51
CA GLU A 216 -13.16 -16.06 2.77
C GLU A 216 -13.22 -17.59 2.80
N MET A 217 -13.36 -18.18 3.99
CA MET A 217 -13.90 -19.53 4.08
C MET A 217 -15.19 -19.38 3.30
N ALA A 218 -15.15 -19.85 2.05
CA ALA A 218 -16.32 -19.98 1.24
C ALA A 218 -17.31 -20.63 2.20
N THR A 219 -18.42 -19.95 2.44
CA THR A 219 -19.64 -20.64 2.77
C THR A 219 -19.84 -21.58 1.60
N SER A 220 -19.20 -22.75 1.66
CA SER A 220 -19.68 -23.95 1.02
C SER A 220 -21.10 -24.03 1.53
N ASP A 221 -22.04 -23.65 0.66
CA ASP A 221 -23.43 -24.04 0.73
C ASP A 221 -23.45 -25.58 0.69
N ASP A 222 -23.01 -26.20 1.78
CA ASP A 222 -23.33 -27.56 2.18
C ASP A 222 -24.48 -27.43 3.18
N GLU A 223 -25.63 -26.93 2.71
CA GLU A 223 -26.89 -27.24 3.38
C GLU A 223 -27.26 -28.67 3.00
N GLN A 224 -26.71 -29.62 3.76
CA GLN A 224 -27.35 -30.91 3.94
C GLN A 224 -28.73 -30.68 4.56
N GLU A 225 -29.77 -31.00 3.80
CA GLU A 225 -31.12 -31.17 4.31
C GLU A 225 -31.14 -32.24 5.41
N GLU A 226 -31.14 -31.84 6.69
CA GLU A 226 -31.75 -32.67 7.73
C GLU A 226 -32.62 -31.81 8.66
N GLN A 227 -33.93 -32.08 8.56
CA GLN A 227 -34.98 -31.60 9.43
C GLN A 227 -34.77 -32.06 10.87
N SER A 228 -34.83 -31.16 11.85
CA SER A 228 -35.62 -31.42 13.06
C SER A 228 -35.90 -30.13 13.87
N ASN A 229 -37.15 -30.05 14.33
CA ASN A 229 -37.79 -28.98 15.08
C ASN A 229 -37.11 -28.63 16.41
N HIS A 230 -37.03 -27.34 16.76
CA HIS A 230 -37.77 -26.81 17.91
C HIS A 230 -37.91 -25.27 17.94
N GLU A 231 -39.07 -24.87 18.43
CA GLU A 231 -39.70 -23.55 18.53
C GLU A 231 -39.01 -22.47 19.39
N SER A 232 -39.23 -21.21 18.94
CA SER A 232 -39.66 -20.02 19.70
C SER A 232 -38.68 -18.93 20.16
N LEU A 233 -39.01 -17.71 19.66
CA LEU A 233 -38.91 -16.37 20.26
C LEU A 233 -37.52 -15.73 20.46
N SER A 234 -37.18 -14.75 19.62
CA SER A 234 -37.59 -13.35 19.82
C SER A 234 -36.86 -12.44 18.82
N SER A 235 -37.62 -11.59 18.15
CA SER A 235 -37.09 -10.54 17.28
C SER A 235 -36.38 -9.45 18.09
N PRO A 236 -35.26 -8.90 17.59
CA PRO A 236 -34.97 -7.50 17.78
C PRO A 236 -34.97 -6.79 16.43
N THR A 237 -36.05 -6.04 16.20
CA THR A 237 -36.00 -4.80 15.43
C THR A 237 -35.13 -3.80 16.19
N SER A 238 -33.92 -3.50 15.71
CA SER A 238 -33.25 -2.21 15.94
C SER A 238 -31.91 -2.15 15.17
N GLU A 239 -31.81 -1.17 14.27
CA GLU A 239 -30.57 -0.44 13.92
C GLU A 239 -29.28 -1.24 13.67
N LYS A 240 -29.07 -1.67 12.41
CA LYS A 240 -27.74 -2.00 11.87
C LYS A 240 -26.90 -0.72 11.72
N ARG A 241 -26.28 -0.25 12.80
CA ARG A 241 -25.14 0.68 12.77
C ARG A 241 -24.08 0.15 13.75
N GLY A 242 -23.00 -0.43 13.20
CA GLY A 242 -21.81 -0.81 13.98
C GLY A 242 -21.33 -2.25 13.82
N SER A 243 -21.16 -2.75 12.59
CA SER A 243 -20.69 -4.14 12.37
C SER A 243 -19.16 -4.26 12.16
N GLY A 244 -18.46 -3.23 11.67
CA GLY A 244 -17.05 -3.36 11.31
C GLY A 244 -16.05 -3.32 12.47
N SER A 245 -16.37 -2.58 13.56
CA SER A 245 -15.48 -2.53 14.75
C SER A 245 -15.31 -3.92 15.38
N PHE A 246 -16.38 -4.73 15.44
CA PHE A 246 -16.34 -6.07 16.01
C PHE A 246 -15.55 -7.06 15.17
N MET A 247 -15.55 -6.92 13.83
CA MET A 247 -14.74 -7.81 12.96
C MET A 247 -13.26 -7.58 13.15
N LEU A 248 -12.83 -6.32 13.21
CA LEU A 248 -11.42 -6.00 13.36
C LEU A 248 -10.86 -6.44 14.71
N ASP A 249 -11.58 -6.15 15.79
CA ASP A 249 -11.16 -6.57 17.13
C ASP A 249 -11.10 -8.11 17.19
N GLY A 250 -12.07 -8.82 16.58
CA GLY A 250 -12.02 -10.27 16.47
C GLY A 250 -10.84 -10.80 15.64
N ILE A 251 -10.45 -10.12 14.56
CA ILE A 251 -9.26 -10.50 13.77
C ILE A 251 -7.98 -10.24 14.56
N LEU A 252 -7.89 -9.12 15.27
CA LEU A 252 -6.77 -8.84 16.16
C LEU A 252 -6.65 -9.88 17.27
N ASP A 253 -7.77 -10.27 17.89
CA ASP A 253 -7.80 -11.31 18.92
C ASP A 253 -7.36 -12.66 18.36
N MET A 254 -7.77 -13.01 17.13
CA MET A 254 -7.32 -14.22 16.44
C MET A 254 -5.82 -14.19 16.17
N LEU A 255 -5.31 -13.08 15.61
CA LEU A 255 -3.88 -12.91 15.35
C LEU A 255 -3.08 -12.91 16.65
N GLU A 256 -3.62 -12.32 17.72
CA GLU A 256 -3.02 -12.35 19.05
C GLU A 256 -2.94 -13.78 19.58
N ALA A 257 -3.99 -14.58 19.43
CA ALA A 257 -3.95 -16.00 19.78
C ALA A 257 -2.93 -16.78 18.93
N CYS A 258 -2.83 -16.52 17.62
CA CYS A 258 -1.79 -17.15 16.79
C CYS A 258 -0.38 -16.83 17.29
N VAL A 259 -0.12 -15.56 17.59
CA VAL A 259 1.18 -15.11 18.13
C VAL A 259 1.46 -15.70 19.51
N GLU A 260 0.45 -15.82 20.38
CA GLU A 260 0.61 -16.47 21.70
C GLU A 260 0.84 -17.99 21.59
N HIS A 261 0.36 -18.63 20.52
CA HIS A 261 0.54 -20.05 20.27
C HIS A 261 1.89 -20.38 19.62
N ASP A 262 2.38 -19.49 18.76
CA ASP A 262 3.65 -19.62 18.08
C ASP A 262 4.30 -18.23 17.92
N ASP A 263 5.20 -17.88 18.84
CA ASP A 263 5.94 -16.60 18.80
C ASP A 263 6.77 -16.45 17.50
N ASP A 264 7.04 -17.56 16.80
CA ASP A 264 7.78 -17.59 15.54
C ASP A 264 6.87 -17.44 14.30
N ASP A 265 5.54 -17.25 14.47
CA ASP A 265 4.64 -16.89 13.38
C ASP A 265 4.84 -15.41 12.98
N GLU A 266 5.92 -15.19 12.23
CA GLU A 266 6.32 -13.88 11.72
C GLU A 266 5.25 -13.24 10.83
N GLU A 267 4.41 -14.05 10.17
CA GLU A 267 3.32 -13.57 9.30
C GLU A 267 2.17 -12.99 10.12
N ALA A 268 1.71 -13.73 11.16
CA ALA A 268 0.69 -13.24 12.08
C ALA A 268 1.17 -11.99 12.85
N CYS A 269 2.42 -11.99 13.31
CA CYS A 269 3.04 -10.82 13.96
C CYS A 269 3.03 -9.58 13.06
N CYS A 270 3.50 -9.75 11.81
CA CYS A 270 3.53 -8.69 10.82
C CYS A 270 2.13 -8.11 10.56
N MET A 271 1.14 -8.99 10.35
CA MET A 271 -0.22 -8.56 10.09
C MET A 271 -0.83 -7.81 11.28
N LYS A 272 -0.62 -8.31 12.50
CA LYS A 272 -1.08 -7.67 13.74
C LYS A 272 -0.49 -6.27 13.86
N GLU A 273 0.82 -6.12 13.66
CA GLU A 273 1.50 -4.82 13.70
C GLU A 273 0.92 -3.84 12.65
N TYR A 274 0.73 -4.30 11.41
CA TYR A 274 0.13 -3.51 10.35
C TYR A 274 -1.28 -3.02 10.69
N LEU A 275 -2.17 -3.92 11.12
CA LEU A 275 -3.56 -3.59 11.44
C LEU A 275 -3.69 -2.62 12.62
N GLN A 276 -2.73 -2.65 13.56
CA GLN A 276 -2.68 -1.72 14.69
C GLN A 276 -2.20 -0.31 14.27
N LEU A 277 -1.39 -0.20 13.22
CA LEU A 277 -0.79 1.06 12.78
C LEU A 277 -1.68 1.87 11.83
N ILE A 278 -2.62 1.23 11.14
CA ILE A 278 -3.50 1.87 10.15
C ILE A 278 -4.53 2.83 10.79
N PRO A 279 -4.80 4.00 10.17
CA PRO A 279 -4.07 4.56 9.04
C PRO A 279 -2.74 5.21 9.47
N PHE A 280 -1.71 5.06 8.64
CA PHE A 280 -0.40 5.68 8.87
C PHE A 280 -0.52 7.19 8.74
N THR A 281 -0.11 7.96 9.74
CA THR A 281 -0.10 9.42 9.70
C THR A 281 1.31 9.91 9.41
N VAL A 282 1.54 10.52 8.24
CA VAL A 282 2.89 10.88 7.78
C VAL A 282 3.06 12.38 7.63
N ILE A 283 4.29 12.83 7.87
CA ILE A 283 4.75 14.20 7.65
C ILE A 283 5.81 14.14 6.56
N GLY A 284 5.59 14.82 5.44
CA GLY A 284 6.60 14.98 4.40
C GLY A 284 7.57 16.10 4.77
N PHE A 285 8.86 15.95 4.49
CA PHE A 285 9.81 17.03 4.74
C PHE A 285 9.69 18.14 3.67
N GLU A 286 10.09 19.34 4.04
CA GLU A 286 10.15 20.49 3.13
C GLU A 286 11.62 20.88 2.89
N GLN A 287 11.97 21.27 1.67
CA GLN A 287 13.29 21.81 1.40
C GLN A 287 13.33 23.28 1.77
N ASP A 288 14.53 23.77 2.09
CA ASP A 288 14.74 25.20 2.27
C ASP A 288 14.44 25.94 0.96
N PRO A 289 13.54 26.94 0.95
CA PRO A 289 13.24 27.70 -0.25
C PRO A 289 14.45 28.45 -0.82
N GLU A 290 15.47 28.76 0.00
CA GLU A 290 16.70 29.43 -0.48
C GLU A 290 17.79 28.47 -0.93
N SER A 291 17.95 27.32 -0.27
CA SER A 291 19.08 26.41 -0.52
C SER A 291 18.72 25.15 -1.33
N GLY A 292 17.43 24.83 -1.51
CA GLY A 292 16.96 23.67 -2.29
C GLY A 292 17.46 22.32 -1.74
N ARG A 293 17.96 22.31 -0.51
CA ARG A 293 18.49 21.11 0.16
C ARG A 293 17.53 20.68 1.26
N PRO A 294 17.52 19.38 1.61
CA PRO A 294 16.87 18.94 2.85
C PRO A 294 17.49 19.74 4.00
N LEU A 295 16.60 20.20 4.87
CA LEU A 295 16.95 21.07 5.98
C LEU A 295 17.92 20.33 6.90
N SER A 296 19.22 20.65 6.83
CA SER A 296 20.16 20.12 7.82
C SER A 296 19.89 20.79 9.16
N GLN A 297 19.87 20.04 10.26
CA GLN A 297 19.87 20.59 11.61
C GLN A 297 20.91 21.71 11.65
N GLN A 298 20.49 22.97 11.87
CA GLN A 298 21.43 24.05 12.08
C GLN A 298 22.40 23.56 13.16
N LYS A 299 23.69 23.43 12.82
CA LYS A 299 24.74 23.17 13.80
C LYS A 299 24.74 24.38 14.72
N ASN A 300 23.91 24.35 15.76
CA ASN A 300 23.99 25.31 16.83
C ASN A 300 25.43 25.26 17.31
N LYS A 301 26.16 26.36 17.11
CA LYS A 301 27.45 26.65 17.73
C LYS A 301 27.20 26.82 19.24
N GLN A 302 26.79 25.76 19.93
CA GLN A 302 26.74 25.71 21.38
C GLN A 302 27.38 24.40 21.83
N LYS A 303 28.63 24.55 22.29
CA LYS A 303 29.42 23.68 23.16
C LYS A 303 29.39 22.18 22.82
N ARG A 304 30.45 21.76 22.12
CA ARG A 304 30.95 20.37 22.11
C ARG A 304 31.06 19.86 23.56
N THR A 305 30.06 19.12 24.03
CA THR A 305 30.28 18.10 25.06
C THR A 305 30.42 16.78 24.32
N LYS A 306 31.55 16.10 24.55
CA LYS A 306 31.90 14.83 23.91
C LYS A 306 30.82 13.80 24.24
N LYS A 307 29.95 13.46 23.28
CA LYS A 307 29.14 12.25 23.32
C LYS A 307 29.37 11.43 22.04
N LYS A 308 29.46 10.13 22.26
CA LYS A 308 29.99 9.06 21.40
C LYS A 308 29.67 9.20 19.90
N LYS A 309 30.67 8.90 19.06
CA LYS A 309 30.46 8.45 17.68
C LYS A 309 29.64 7.16 17.72
N THR A 310 28.39 7.22 17.30
CA THR A 310 27.54 6.04 17.08
C THR A 310 26.87 6.17 15.72
N ARG A 311 27.24 5.24 14.83
CA ARG A 311 26.63 4.83 13.55
C ARG A 311 26.42 5.96 12.52
N VAL A 312 26.56 5.63 11.23
CA VAL A 312 26.32 6.57 10.12
C VAL A 312 24.87 7.06 10.24
N GLY A 313 24.67 8.30 10.69
CA GLY A 313 23.34 8.80 11.05
C GLY A 313 22.47 9.03 9.82
N LYS A 314 21.26 8.48 9.83
CA LYS A 314 20.22 8.78 8.83
C LYS A 314 20.04 10.31 8.70
N PRO A 315 19.77 10.83 7.48
CA PRO A 315 19.64 12.26 7.27
C PRO A 315 18.50 12.83 8.13
N PHE A 316 18.72 13.99 8.74
CA PHE A 316 17.64 14.71 9.41
C PHE A 316 16.69 15.27 8.36
N LEU A 317 15.43 14.88 8.43
CA LEU A 317 14.36 15.31 7.53
C LEU A 317 13.31 16.02 8.36
N GLY A 318 13.25 17.35 8.24
CA GLY A 318 12.35 18.16 9.05
C GLY A 318 11.53 19.17 8.26
N ARG A 319 10.56 19.77 8.94
CA ARG A 319 9.81 20.96 8.50
C ARG A 319 10.03 22.10 9.50
N TYR A 320 10.24 23.32 8.98
CA TYR A 320 10.32 24.52 9.82
C TYR A 320 8.96 25.20 9.93
N TYR A 321 8.61 25.56 11.16
CA TYR A 321 7.52 26.46 11.48
C TYR A 321 8.06 27.66 12.26
N PRO A 322 7.33 28.79 12.33
CA PRO A 322 7.72 29.93 13.15
C PRO A 322 7.95 29.57 14.63
N TRP A 323 7.29 28.53 15.13
CA TRP A 323 7.37 28.06 16.52
C TRP A 323 8.34 26.91 16.76
N GLY A 324 8.94 26.30 15.73
CA GLY A 324 9.85 25.18 15.94
C GLY A 324 10.13 24.33 14.70
N VAL A 325 10.90 23.26 14.90
CA VAL A 325 11.25 22.29 13.84
C VAL A 325 10.60 20.96 14.17
N VAL A 326 9.88 20.39 13.20
CA VAL A 326 9.27 19.07 13.32
C VAL A 326 10.13 18.07 12.58
N ASP A 327 10.60 17.04 13.28
CA ASP A 327 11.29 15.91 12.67
C ASP A 327 10.27 14.93 12.06
N CYS A 328 10.35 14.74 10.75
CA CYS A 328 9.44 13.87 10.00
C CYS A 328 9.66 12.39 10.29
N CYS A 329 10.83 12.03 10.83
CA CYS A 329 11.20 10.66 11.19
C CYS A 329 10.93 10.34 12.67
N ASN A 330 10.45 11.31 13.47
CA ASN A 330 10.19 11.07 14.88
C ASN A 330 8.88 10.27 15.05
N PRO A 331 8.94 9.06 15.64
CA PRO A 331 7.77 8.18 15.83
C PRO A 331 6.69 8.78 16.73
N GLU A 332 7.04 9.77 17.57
CA GLU A 332 6.06 10.47 18.40
C GLU A 332 5.06 11.28 17.55
N TYR A 333 5.50 11.84 16.42
CA TYR A 333 4.71 12.77 15.60
C TYR A 333 4.35 12.21 14.21
N SER A 334 5.10 11.24 13.70
CA SER A 334 4.96 10.72 12.35
C SER A 334 5.14 9.20 12.33
N ASP A 335 4.23 8.50 11.67
CA ASP A 335 4.31 7.06 11.41
C ASP A 335 5.15 6.74 10.16
N PHE A 336 5.90 7.72 9.63
CA PHE A 336 6.65 7.60 8.38
C PHE A 336 7.67 6.46 8.42
N VAL A 337 8.43 6.35 9.52
CA VAL A 337 9.46 5.30 9.65
C VAL A 337 8.80 3.93 9.70
N GLN A 338 7.70 3.79 10.43
CA GLN A 338 6.93 2.54 10.53
C GLN A 338 6.37 2.13 9.17
N LEU A 339 5.80 3.08 8.41
CA LEU A 339 5.31 2.82 7.06
C LEU A 339 6.44 2.33 6.13
N VAL A 340 7.61 2.98 6.16
CA VAL A 340 8.75 2.57 5.32
C VAL A 340 9.31 1.21 5.75
N THR A 341 9.45 0.97 7.05
CA THR A 341 9.91 -0.32 7.58
C THR A 341 8.94 -1.44 7.18
N MET A 342 7.64 -1.22 7.30
CA MET A 342 6.61 -2.17 6.87
C MET A 342 6.70 -2.46 5.36
N LEU A 343 6.79 -1.43 4.52
CA LEU A 343 6.87 -1.60 3.06
C LEU A 343 8.15 -2.32 2.61
N LEU A 344 9.28 -2.12 3.30
CA LEU A 344 10.57 -2.71 2.94
C LEU A 344 10.83 -4.06 3.59
N SER A 345 10.13 -4.40 4.67
CA SER A 345 10.18 -5.70 5.34
C SER A 345 9.93 -6.83 4.35
N SER A 346 10.71 -7.91 4.48
CA SER A 346 10.64 -9.06 3.59
C SER A 346 9.26 -9.73 3.61
N HIS A 347 8.69 -9.95 4.79
CA HIS A 347 7.39 -10.59 4.99
C HIS A 347 6.24 -9.78 4.38
N HIS A 348 6.10 -8.52 4.76
CA HIS A 348 5.07 -7.64 4.23
C HIS A 348 5.16 -7.47 2.72
N ARG A 349 6.38 -7.33 2.18
CA ARG A 349 6.57 -7.24 0.73
C ARG A 349 6.15 -8.52 0.03
N ASP A 350 6.57 -9.68 0.53
CA ASP A 350 6.23 -10.95 -0.11
C ASP A 350 4.71 -11.22 -0.01
N MET A 351 4.06 -10.85 1.10
CA MET A 351 2.60 -10.89 1.27
C MET A 351 1.88 -9.98 0.25
N LEU A 352 2.27 -8.70 0.13
CA LEU A 352 1.70 -7.78 -0.86
C LEU A 352 1.83 -8.32 -2.28
N ARG A 353 2.97 -8.95 -2.59
CA ARG A 353 3.22 -9.55 -3.91
C ARG A 353 2.36 -10.80 -4.13
N SER A 354 2.23 -11.67 -3.12
CA SER A 354 1.37 -12.86 -3.20
C SER A 354 -0.06 -12.46 -3.48
N GLU A 355 -0.63 -11.55 -2.68
CA GLU A 355 -2.02 -11.12 -2.90
C GLU A 355 -2.20 -10.40 -4.24
N THR A 356 -1.22 -9.61 -4.67
CA THR A 356 -1.28 -8.97 -6.00
C THR A 356 -1.37 -10.00 -7.12
N PHE A 357 -0.62 -11.10 -7.00
CA PHE A 357 -0.60 -12.15 -8.01
C PHE A 357 -1.83 -13.05 -7.91
N GLU A 358 -2.07 -13.65 -6.75
CA GLU A 358 -3.07 -14.69 -6.52
C GLU A 358 -4.50 -14.15 -6.57
N ARG A 359 -4.71 -12.88 -6.17
CA ARG A 359 -6.03 -12.28 -6.14
C ARG A 359 -6.29 -11.37 -7.33
N PHE A 360 -5.52 -10.28 -7.47
CA PHE A 360 -5.84 -9.26 -8.47
C PHE A 360 -5.47 -9.68 -9.89
N TYR A 361 -4.24 -10.19 -10.08
CA TYR A 361 -3.80 -10.62 -11.39
C TYR A 361 -4.57 -11.85 -11.87
N GLU A 362 -4.78 -12.88 -11.03
CA GLU A 362 -5.56 -14.06 -11.44
C GLU A 362 -7.03 -13.73 -11.73
N ARG A 363 -7.66 -12.81 -10.98
CA ARG A 363 -9.00 -12.30 -11.31
C ARG A 363 -9.02 -11.60 -12.67
N TYR A 364 -8.02 -10.75 -12.94
CA TYR A 364 -7.88 -10.07 -14.23
C TYR A 364 -7.68 -11.08 -15.37
N ARG A 365 -6.76 -12.03 -15.19
CA ARG A 365 -6.41 -13.09 -16.15
C ARG A 365 -7.61 -13.97 -16.47
N THR A 366 -8.33 -14.44 -15.45
CA THR A 366 -9.56 -15.23 -15.64
C THR A 366 -10.62 -14.43 -16.41
N GLY A 367 -10.83 -13.16 -16.05
CA GLY A 367 -11.75 -12.28 -16.77
C GLY A 367 -11.37 -12.09 -18.25
N ARG A 368 -10.09 -11.91 -18.56
CA ARG A 368 -9.58 -11.80 -19.94
C ARG A 368 -9.75 -13.08 -20.75
N LEU A 369 -9.46 -14.23 -20.14
CA LEU A 369 -9.63 -15.53 -20.80
C LEU A 369 -11.10 -15.82 -21.10
N MET A 370 -12.00 -15.51 -20.16
CA MET A 370 -13.45 -15.65 -20.35
C MET A 370 -13.94 -14.74 -21.48
N LYS A 371 -13.57 -13.45 -21.48
CA LYS A 371 -13.93 -12.52 -22.55
C LYS A 371 -13.46 -13.00 -23.92
N THR A 372 -12.19 -13.42 -24.01
CA THR A 372 -11.63 -13.96 -25.26
C THR A 372 -12.38 -15.20 -25.76
N ARG A 373 -12.86 -16.07 -24.85
CA ARG A 373 -13.68 -17.23 -25.22
C ARG A 373 -15.03 -16.80 -25.79
N VAL A 374 -15.71 -15.84 -25.14
CA VAL A 374 -16.99 -15.31 -25.60
C VAL A 374 -16.87 -14.63 -26.96
N ASP A 375 -15.83 -13.80 -27.17
CA ASP A 375 -15.58 -13.13 -28.44
C ASP A 375 -15.37 -14.15 -29.57
N LYS A 376 -14.64 -15.25 -29.30
CA LYS A 376 -14.43 -16.34 -30.25
C LYS A 376 -15.73 -17.09 -30.57
N THR A 377 -16.57 -17.39 -29.59
CA THR A 377 -17.86 -18.06 -29.82
C THR A 377 -18.80 -17.18 -30.65
N MET A 378 -18.88 -15.88 -30.35
CA MET A 378 -19.70 -14.94 -31.12
C MET A 378 -19.21 -14.78 -32.57
N ALA A 379 -17.90 -14.76 -32.79
CA ALA A 379 -17.32 -14.72 -34.13
C ALA A 379 -17.64 -16.00 -34.94
N LEU A 380 -17.55 -17.17 -34.31
CA LEU A 380 -17.92 -18.45 -34.94
C LEU A 380 -19.39 -18.49 -35.33
N GLU A 381 -20.31 -18.09 -34.43
CA GLU A 381 -21.74 -18.02 -34.73
C GLU A 381 -22.06 -17.06 -35.88
N SER A 382 -21.39 -15.90 -35.92
CA SER A 382 -21.58 -14.92 -36.99
C SER A 382 -21.13 -15.46 -38.35
N THR A 383 -20.04 -16.24 -38.36
CA THR A 383 -19.51 -16.89 -39.57
C THR A 383 -20.43 -18.02 -40.04
N MET A 384 -20.99 -18.81 -39.12
CA MET A 384 -21.96 -19.86 -39.45
C MET A 384 -23.26 -19.28 -40.01
N LYS A 385 -23.76 -18.16 -39.47
CA LYS A 385 -24.96 -17.48 -40.00
C LYS A 385 -24.76 -16.93 -41.41
N HIS A 386 -23.54 -16.52 -41.77
CA HIS A 386 -23.22 -16.04 -43.12
C HIS A 386 -23.02 -17.17 -44.14
N GLN A 387 -22.81 -18.43 -43.72
CA GLN A 387 -22.68 -19.58 -44.63
C GLN A 387 -24.02 -20.27 -44.93
N VAL A 388 -25.10 -19.90 -44.23
CA VAL A 388 -26.45 -20.49 -44.36
C VAL A 388 -27.41 -19.60 -45.18
N HIS A 389 -26.88 -18.51 -45.76
CA HIS A 389 -27.50 -17.71 -46.81
C HIS A 389 -26.58 -17.69 -48.02
#